data_AF-A0A830CG31-F1
#
_entry.id   AF-A0A830CG31-F1
#
_cell.length_a   1.000
_cell.length_b   1.000
_cell.length_c   1.000
_cell.angle_alpha   90.00
_cell.angle_beta   90.00
_cell.angle_gamma   90.00
#
_symmetry.space_group_name_H-M   'P 1'
#
loop_
_entity.id
_entity.type
_entity.pdbx_description
1 polymer ?
#
loop_
_entity_poly.entity_id
_entity_poly.type
_entity_poly.pdbx_seq_one_letter_code
_entity_poly.pdbx_strand_id
1 'polypeptide(L)'
;IGSYVGVATVGIFIIWYTRSSFLGIDLSGDGHSLVTYSQLANWGQCQSWQNFTASPFVAGNQLISFDNPCDYFQTGKIKAMTLSLSVLVAIEMFNSLNALSEDGSLLTMPPWVNPWLLLAMSVSFGLHFLILYVPFLAQIFGIVPLSLNEWLLVLAVALPVILIDEVLKFVGRCTSGLRASSVRRPSKPKAE
;
A
#
# COMPACT_ATOMS: atom_id res chain seq x y z
N ILE A 1 -0.28 -12.24 5.27
CA ILE A 1 -0.25 -10.77 5.43
C ILE A 1 1.01 -10.19 4.78
N GLY A 2 2.22 -10.52 5.24
CA GLY A 2 3.47 -10.02 4.64
C GLY A 2 3.62 -10.20 3.12
N SER A 3 3.19 -11.35 2.58
CA SER A 3 3.19 -11.58 1.12
C SER A 3 2.28 -10.59 0.37
N TYR A 4 1.12 -10.25 0.92
CA TYR A 4 0.23 -9.24 0.34
C TYR A 4 0.87 -7.85 0.38
N VAL A 5 1.55 -7.49 1.47
CA VAL A 5 2.27 -6.21 1.58
C VAL A 5 3.31 -6.07 0.46
N GLY A 6 4.10 -7.12 0.21
CA GLY A 6 5.06 -7.16 -0.90
C GLY A 6 4.39 -7.04 -2.27
N VAL A 7 3.32 -7.79 -2.52
CA VAL A 7 2.58 -7.72 -3.80
C VAL A 7 1.93 -6.36 -4.01
N ALA A 8 1.35 -5.76 -2.97
CA ALA A 8 0.70 -4.46 -3.04
C ALA A 8 1.71 -3.34 -3.34
N THR A 9 2.85 -3.34 -2.66
CA THR A 9 3.92 -2.34 -2.83
C THR A 9 4.62 -2.43 -4.18
N VAL A 10 4.91 -3.64 -4.67
CA VAL A 10 5.47 -3.82 -6.02
C VAL A 10 4.40 -3.60 -7.10
N GLY A 11 3.16 -4.03 -6.82
CA GLY A 11 2.04 -3.92 -7.74
C GLY A 11 1.70 -2.47 -8.05
N ILE A 12 1.62 -1.60 -7.04
CA ILE A 12 1.34 -0.17 -7.25
C ILE A 12 2.44 0.51 -8.09
N PHE A 13 3.70 0.13 -7.87
CA PHE A 13 4.82 0.62 -8.68
C PHE A 13 4.64 0.25 -10.15
N ILE A 14 4.31 -1.01 -10.45
CA ILE A 14 4.09 -1.48 -11.82
C ILE A 14 2.85 -0.82 -12.43
N ILE A 15 1.76 -0.70 -11.67
CA ILE A 15 0.50 -0.10 -12.13
C ILE A 15 0.74 1.34 -12.59
N TRP A 16 1.51 2.14 -11.84
CA TRP A 16 1.83 3.51 -12.22
C TRP A 16 2.54 3.61 -13.57
N TYR A 17 3.44 2.68 -13.90
CA TYR A 17 4.15 2.66 -15.19
C TYR A 17 3.31 2.08 -16.34
N THR A 18 2.42 1.13 -16.07
CA THR A 18 1.79 0.29 -17.10
C THR A 18 0.33 0.64 -17.37
N ARG A 19 -0.34 1.39 -16.48
CA ARG A 19 -1.78 1.65 -16.54
C ARG A 19 -2.09 3.13 -16.38
N SER A 20 -2.94 3.63 -17.28
CA SER A 20 -3.52 4.97 -17.21
C SER A 20 -4.63 5.09 -16.17
N SER A 21 -5.28 3.99 -15.82
CA SER A 21 -6.35 3.96 -14.83
C SER A 21 -6.37 2.64 -14.08
N PHE A 22 -6.79 2.68 -12.82
CA PHE A 22 -6.96 1.51 -11.98
C PHE A 22 -8.20 1.66 -11.11
N LEU A 23 -9.09 0.66 -11.10
CA LEU A 23 -10.37 0.68 -10.36
C LEU A 23 -11.23 1.93 -10.62
N GLY A 24 -11.22 2.47 -11.84
CA GLY A 24 -11.98 3.66 -12.22
C GLY A 24 -11.35 5.00 -11.80
N ILE A 25 -10.16 4.98 -11.19
CA ILE A 25 -9.38 6.17 -10.86
C ILE A 25 -8.45 6.49 -12.04
N ASP A 26 -8.50 7.73 -12.52
CA ASP A 26 -7.64 8.21 -13.60
C ASP A 26 -6.28 8.67 -13.06
N LEU A 27 -5.21 8.03 -13.54
CA LEU A 27 -3.80 8.29 -13.25
C LEU A 27 -3.09 8.99 -14.42
N SER A 28 -3.77 9.16 -15.56
CA SER A 28 -3.21 9.84 -16.73
C SER A 28 -3.11 11.36 -16.55
N GLY A 29 -3.72 11.93 -15.50
CA GLY A 29 -3.65 13.36 -15.19
C GLY A 29 -2.22 13.90 -15.04
N ASP A 30 -1.25 13.05 -14.75
CA ASP A 30 0.15 13.43 -14.62
C ASP A 30 0.90 13.58 -15.95
N GLY A 31 0.38 12.99 -17.03
CA GLY A 31 1.03 12.97 -18.35
C GLY A 31 2.21 11.99 -18.49
N HIS A 32 2.33 11.01 -17.58
CA HIS A 32 3.40 10.02 -17.63
C HIS A 32 3.30 9.13 -18.88
N SER A 33 4.44 8.70 -19.42
CA SER A 33 4.49 7.77 -20.55
C SER A 33 4.19 6.34 -20.09
N LEU A 34 3.19 5.71 -20.68
CA LEU A 34 2.88 4.31 -20.40
C LEU A 34 3.95 3.39 -21.01
N VAL A 35 4.49 2.50 -20.18
CA VAL A 35 5.55 1.56 -20.54
C VAL A 35 5.02 0.13 -20.43
N THR A 36 5.47 -0.76 -21.32
CA THR A 36 5.13 -2.18 -21.21
C THR A 36 5.87 -2.85 -20.05
N TYR A 37 5.28 -3.90 -19.46
CA TYR A 37 5.94 -4.62 -18.37
C TYR A 37 7.31 -5.19 -18.76
N SER A 38 7.48 -5.65 -20.00
CA SER A 38 8.77 -6.18 -20.49
C SER A 38 9.85 -5.11 -20.52
N GLN A 39 9.50 -3.88 -20.94
CA GLN A 39 10.41 -2.73 -20.86
C GLN A 39 10.70 -2.39 -19.40
N LEU A 40 9.69 -2.32 -18.53
CA LEU A 40 9.93 -2.02 -17.12
C LEU A 40 10.82 -3.07 -16.44
N ALA A 41 10.66 -4.36 -16.75
CA ALA A 41 11.49 -5.44 -16.19
C ALA A 41 12.93 -5.41 -16.72
N ASN A 42 13.14 -4.95 -17.96
CA ASN A 42 14.45 -4.87 -18.62
C ASN A 42 14.97 -3.43 -18.73
N TRP A 43 14.59 -2.55 -17.79
CA TRP A 43 14.93 -1.13 -17.82
C TRP A 43 16.43 -0.86 -17.95
N GLY A 44 17.29 -1.76 -17.45
CA GLY A 44 18.75 -1.66 -17.57
C GLY A 44 19.28 -1.73 -19.02
N GLN A 45 18.48 -2.26 -19.95
CA GLN A 45 18.80 -2.31 -21.38
C GLN A 45 18.32 -1.08 -22.16
N CYS A 46 17.81 -0.04 -21.47
CA CYS A 46 17.18 1.10 -22.12
C CYS A 46 18.06 1.78 -23.19
N GLN A 47 19.38 1.85 -22.99
CA GLN A 47 20.31 2.42 -23.98
C GLN A 47 20.31 1.69 -25.33
N SER A 48 19.88 0.42 -25.37
CA SER A 48 19.79 -0.36 -26.59
C SER A 48 18.50 -0.12 -27.38
N TRP A 49 17.50 0.55 -26.78
CA TRP A 49 16.20 0.77 -27.41
C TRP A 49 16.20 2.06 -28.22
N GLN A 50 16.00 1.94 -29.53
CA GLN A 50 16.01 3.09 -30.45
C GLN A 50 14.66 3.84 -30.53
N ASN A 51 13.57 3.21 -30.08
CA ASN A 51 12.20 3.73 -30.23
C ASN A 51 11.54 4.10 -28.89
N PHE A 52 12.32 4.41 -27.85
CA PHE A 52 11.77 4.79 -26.55
C PHE A 52 11.81 6.30 -26.37
N THR A 53 10.64 6.91 -26.23
CA THR A 53 10.48 8.33 -25.93
C THR A 53 9.60 8.47 -24.69
N ALA A 54 10.11 9.15 -23.66
CA ALA A 54 9.36 9.44 -22.45
C ALA A 54 8.84 10.89 -22.49
N SER A 55 7.56 11.08 -22.16
CA SER A 55 6.99 12.41 -22.02
C SER A 55 7.35 13.01 -20.65
N PRO A 56 7.61 14.32 -20.56
CA PRO A 56 7.70 14.99 -19.28
C PRO A 56 6.37 14.86 -18.55
N PHE A 57 6.42 14.72 -17.23
CA PHE A 57 5.22 14.57 -16.40
C PHE A 57 5.27 15.49 -15.19
N VAL A 58 4.09 15.76 -14.63
CA VAL A 58 3.95 16.62 -13.45
C VAL A 58 3.97 15.77 -12.19
N ALA A 59 4.87 16.11 -11.27
CA ALA A 59 4.99 15.52 -9.95
C ALA A 59 4.77 16.61 -8.90
N GLY A 60 3.52 16.74 -8.43
CA GLY A 60 3.16 17.83 -7.54
C GLY A 60 3.22 19.18 -8.25
N ASN A 61 4.09 20.06 -7.78
CA ASN A 61 4.34 21.38 -8.37
C ASN A 61 5.57 21.41 -9.31
N GLN A 62 6.25 20.27 -9.51
CA GLN A 62 7.45 20.19 -10.34
C GLN A 62 7.15 19.45 -11.65
N LEU A 63 7.59 20.02 -12.76
CA LEU A 63 7.58 19.35 -14.06
C LEU A 63 8.92 18.62 -14.22
N ILE A 64 8.86 17.30 -14.31
CA ILE A 64 10.05 16.46 -14.51
C ILE A 64 10.23 16.27 -16.01
N SER A 65 11.28 16.91 -16.54
CA SER A 65 11.72 16.75 -17.93
C SER A 65 12.98 15.89 -17.98
N PHE A 66 13.17 15.18 -19.08
CA PHE A 66 14.27 14.25 -19.28
C PHE A 66 15.03 14.64 -20.55
N ASP A 67 16.35 14.80 -20.43
CA ASP A 67 17.23 15.01 -21.59
C ASP A 67 17.46 13.68 -22.33
N ASN A 68 17.63 12.59 -21.58
CA ASN A 68 17.67 11.23 -22.11
C ASN A 68 16.40 10.46 -21.72
N PRO A 69 15.77 9.71 -22.64
CA PRO A 69 14.55 8.98 -22.33
C PRO A 69 14.76 7.91 -21.24
N CYS A 70 15.98 7.39 -21.08
CA CYS A 70 16.29 6.42 -20.03
C CYS A 70 16.27 6.99 -18.61
N ASP A 71 16.39 8.31 -18.44
CA ASP A 71 16.29 8.97 -17.14
C ASP A 71 14.87 8.87 -16.56
N TYR A 72 13.88 8.53 -17.39
CA TYR A 72 12.52 8.22 -16.96
C TYR A 72 12.46 7.06 -15.95
N PHE A 73 13.33 6.05 -16.09
CA PHE A 73 13.39 4.92 -15.15
C PHE A 73 14.26 5.21 -13.91
N GLN A 74 15.11 6.24 -13.96
CA GLN A 74 16.00 6.62 -12.85
C GLN A 74 15.42 7.74 -11.99
N THR A 75 15.11 8.87 -12.61
CA THR A 75 14.58 10.07 -11.97
C THR A 75 13.07 10.03 -11.92
N GLY A 76 12.42 9.54 -12.98
CA GLY A 76 10.96 9.43 -13.03
C GLY A 76 10.35 8.43 -12.05
N LYS A 77 11.14 7.46 -11.55
CA LYS A 77 10.67 6.46 -10.57
C LYS A 77 10.27 7.05 -9.22
N ILE A 78 10.67 8.29 -8.94
CA ILE A 78 10.42 8.97 -7.67
C ILE A 78 8.94 8.96 -7.28
N LYS A 79 8.06 9.11 -8.28
CA LYS A 79 6.60 9.11 -8.08
C LYS A 79 6.06 7.72 -7.76
N ALA A 80 6.47 6.71 -8.52
CA ALA A 80 6.15 5.30 -8.24
C ALA A 80 6.69 4.82 -6.89
N MET A 81 7.90 5.25 -6.50
CA MET A 81 8.48 4.97 -5.19
C MET A 81 7.66 5.62 -4.08
N THR A 82 7.21 6.86 -4.26
CA THR A 82 6.40 7.56 -3.27
C THR A 82 5.03 6.91 -3.09
N LEU A 83 4.40 6.46 -4.17
CA LEU A 83 3.17 5.65 -4.13
C LEU A 83 3.39 4.35 -3.35
N SER A 84 4.49 3.65 -3.62
CA SER A 84 4.83 2.38 -2.95
C SER A 84 5.05 2.58 -1.45
N LEU A 85 5.79 3.63 -1.07
CA LEU A 85 6.01 4.01 0.33
C LEU A 85 4.69 4.36 1.02
N SER A 86 3.83 5.12 0.36
CA SER A 86 2.52 5.52 0.91
C SER A 86 1.59 4.33 1.12
N VAL A 87 1.56 3.36 0.19
CA VAL A 87 0.84 2.09 0.35
C VAL A 87 1.38 1.29 1.53
N LEU A 88 2.70 1.19 1.67
CA LEU A 88 3.33 0.51 2.79
C LEU A 88 2.90 1.13 4.12
N VAL A 89 3.05 2.45 4.26
CA VAL A 89 2.66 3.16 5.49
C VAL A 89 1.18 2.97 5.78
N ALA A 90 0.30 3.12 4.78
CA ALA A 90 -1.13 2.92 4.94
C ALA A 90 -1.48 1.49 5.39
N ILE A 91 -0.84 0.48 4.79
CA ILE A 91 -1.03 -0.93 5.16
C ILE A 91 -0.58 -1.18 6.61
N GLU A 92 0.58 -0.66 7.03
CA GLU A 92 1.06 -0.83 8.40
C GLU A 92 0.11 -0.19 9.42
N MET A 93 -0.45 0.98 9.11
CA MET A 93 -1.44 1.62 9.95
C MET A 93 -2.74 0.79 10.04
N PHE A 94 -3.22 0.24 8.93
CA PHE A 94 -4.37 -0.67 8.96
C PHE A 94 -4.08 -1.98 9.68
N ASN A 95 -2.86 -2.50 9.54
CA ASN A 95 -2.39 -3.68 10.27
C ASN A 95 -2.33 -3.42 11.79
N SER A 96 -1.95 -2.21 12.19
CA SER A 96 -1.94 -1.78 13.59
C SER A 96 -3.36 -1.77 14.20
N LEU A 97 -4.35 -1.28 13.45
CA LEU A 97 -5.76 -1.33 13.86
C LEU A 97 -6.25 -2.78 13.97
N ASN A 98 -5.86 -3.63 13.03
CA ASN A 98 -6.22 -5.04 13.06
C ASN A 98 -5.58 -5.76 14.26
N ALA A 99 -4.33 -5.47 14.60
CA ALA A 99 -3.70 -6.03 15.79
C ALA A 99 -4.44 -5.64 17.09
N LEU A 100 -4.97 -4.41 17.17
CA LEU A 100 -5.83 -4.01 18.29
C LEU A 100 -7.15 -4.81 18.31
N SER A 101 -7.68 -5.19 17.15
CA SER A 101 -8.87 -6.02 17.00
C SER A 101 -8.60 -7.53 17.24
N GLU A 102 -7.41 -7.93 17.68
CA GLU A 102 -7.12 -9.34 17.98
C GLU A 102 -7.85 -9.82 19.24
N ASP A 103 -8.01 -8.94 20.24
CA ASP A 103 -8.75 -9.22 21.48
C ASP A 103 -10.30 -9.25 21.28
N GLY A 104 -10.80 -8.84 20.11
CA GLY A 104 -12.22 -8.87 19.75
C GLY A 104 -12.49 -8.32 18.34
N SER A 105 -13.52 -8.85 17.65
CA SER A 105 -13.85 -8.46 16.26
C SER A 105 -13.89 -6.94 16.10
N LEU A 106 -13.41 -6.40 14.96
CA LEU A 106 -13.43 -4.97 14.63
C LEU A 106 -14.85 -4.35 14.69
N LEU A 107 -15.88 -5.20 14.52
CA LEU A 107 -17.30 -4.87 14.70
C LEU A 107 -17.79 -4.80 16.15
N THR A 108 -17.05 -5.38 17.10
CA THR A 108 -17.42 -5.51 18.52
C THR A 108 -16.55 -4.62 19.42
N MET A 109 -15.32 -4.32 19.00
CA MET A 109 -14.44 -3.36 19.67
C MET A 109 -14.11 -2.19 18.75
N PRO A 110 -14.75 -1.02 18.95
CA PRO A 110 -14.44 0.15 18.15
C PRO A 110 -13.00 0.63 18.42
N PRO A 111 -12.34 1.26 17.44
CA PRO A 111 -10.92 1.64 17.53
C PRO A 111 -10.62 2.67 18.63
N TRP A 112 -11.65 3.28 19.22
CA TRP A 112 -11.57 4.29 20.28
C TRP A 112 -11.22 3.72 21.67
N VAL A 113 -11.15 2.39 21.81
CA VAL A 113 -10.81 1.72 23.08
C VAL A 113 -9.36 2.01 23.51
N ASN A 114 -8.45 2.27 22.56
CA ASN A 114 -7.07 2.64 22.84
C ASN A 114 -6.72 4.01 22.21
N PRO A 115 -6.95 5.12 22.93
CA PRO A 115 -6.66 6.46 22.41
C PRO A 115 -5.16 6.69 22.18
N TRP A 116 -4.27 5.97 22.89
CA TRP A 116 -2.82 6.07 22.69
C TRP A 116 -2.38 5.47 21.36
N LEU A 117 -3.00 4.36 20.93
CA LEU A 117 -2.74 3.78 19.61
C LEU A 117 -3.22 4.73 18.50
N LEU A 118 -4.43 5.28 18.65
CA LEU A 118 -4.96 6.26 17.70
C LEU A 118 -4.10 7.51 17.60
N LEU A 119 -3.55 7.98 18.74
CA LEU A 119 -2.61 9.09 18.75
C LEU A 119 -1.32 8.73 18.01
N ALA A 120 -0.73 7.56 18.27
CA ALA A 120 0.48 7.11 17.58
C ALA A 120 0.27 6.98 16.06
N MET A 121 -0.87 6.45 15.63
CA MET A 121 -1.25 6.40 14.22
C MET A 121 -1.45 7.79 13.61
N SER A 122 -2.13 8.69 14.32
CA SER A 122 -2.37 10.06 13.87
C SER A 122 -1.06 10.82 13.71
N VAL A 123 -0.12 10.63 14.64
CA VAL A 123 1.23 11.20 14.55
C VAL A 123 2.00 10.59 13.39
N SER A 124 1.89 9.27 13.15
CA SER A 124 2.55 8.59 12.03
C SER A 124 2.05 9.09 10.67
N PHE A 125 0.73 9.17 10.47
CA PHE A 125 0.15 9.79 9.28
C PHE A 125 0.52 11.27 9.17
N GLY A 126 0.44 12.03 10.27
CA GLY A 126 0.82 13.44 10.29
C GLY A 126 2.27 13.66 9.85
N LEU A 127 3.19 12.80 10.29
CA LEU A 127 4.57 12.83 9.86
C LEU A 127 4.72 12.42 8.38
N HIS A 128 3.96 11.43 7.91
CA HIS A 128 3.93 11.05 6.49
C HIS A 128 3.44 12.20 5.58
N PHE A 129 2.39 12.91 6.01
CA PHE A 129 1.93 14.13 5.35
C PHE A 129 2.98 15.24 5.41
N LEU A 130 3.66 15.40 6.55
CA LEU A 130 4.73 16.39 6.71
C LEU A 130 5.87 16.15 5.71
N ILE A 131 6.36 14.91 5.57
CA ILE A 131 7.46 14.62 4.63
C ILE A 131 7.04 14.81 3.17
N LEU A 132 5.78 14.54 2.82
CA LEU A 132 5.28 14.65 1.45
C LEU A 132 5.01 16.10 1.01
N TYR A 133 4.41 16.90 1.90
CA TYR A 133 3.92 18.23 1.54
C TYR A 133 4.87 19.36 1.97
N VAL A 134 5.86 19.10 2.83
CA VAL A 134 6.92 20.07 3.12
C VAL A 134 8.05 19.91 2.10
N PRO A 135 8.29 20.90 1.21
CA PRO A 135 9.20 20.76 0.08
C PRO A 135 10.66 20.47 0.50
N PHE A 136 11.09 21.01 1.64
CA PHE A 136 12.42 20.75 2.20
C PHE A 136 12.61 19.27 2.53
N LEU A 137 11.61 18.63 3.16
CA LEU A 137 11.69 17.22 3.51
C LEU A 137 11.52 16.35 2.26
N ALA A 138 10.59 16.70 1.38
CA ALA A 138 10.37 15.99 0.12
C ALA A 138 11.64 15.90 -0.74
N GLN A 139 12.44 16.98 -0.78
CA GLN A 139 13.71 17.00 -1.49
C GLN A 139 14.79 16.11 -0.83
N ILE A 140 14.85 16.06 0.50
CA ILE A 140 15.82 15.23 1.23
C ILE A 140 15.50 13.74 1.07
N PHE A 141 14.22 13.38 1.15
CA PHE A 141 13.78 11.99 1.02
C PHE A 141 13.63 11.54 -0.43
N GLY A 142 13.70 12.46 -1.39
CA GLY A 142 13.46 12.16 -2.79
C GLY A 142 12.05 11.61 -3.00
N ILE A 143 11.05 12.34 -2.55
CA ILE A 143 9.62 12.00 -2.70
C ILE A 143 8.85 13.20 -3.25
N VAL A 144 7.67 12.94 -3.79
CA VAL A 144 6.83 13.96 -4.44
C VAL A 144 5.43 13.96 -3.83
N PRO A 145 4.75 15.11 -3.71
CA PRO A 145 3.42 15.13 -3.13
C PRO A 145 2.41 14.43 -4.06
N LEU A 146 1.54 13.63 -3.47
CA LEU A 146 0.49 12.89 -4.17
C LEU A 146 -0.77 13.75 -4.34
N SER A 147 -1.43 13.55 -5.47
CA SER A 147 -2.78 14.05 -5.75
C SER A 147 -3.85 13.24 -5.01
N LEU A 148 -5.09 13.76 -4.97
CA LEU A 148 -6.21 13.05 -4.34
C LEU A 148 -6.54 11.72 -5.00
N ASN A 149 -6.42 11.64 -6.34
CA ASN A 149 -6.65 10.39 -7.09
C ASN A 149 -5.62 9.32 -6.70
N GLU A 150 -4.36 9.71 -6.59
CA GLU A 150 -3.28 8.83 -6.15
C GLU A 150 -3.49 8.36 -4.71
N TRP A 151 -3.95 9.24 -3.82
CA TRP A 151 -4.33 8.87 -2.45
C TRP A 151 -5.49 7.88 -2.41
N LEU A 152 -6.53 8.07 -3.23
CA LEU A 152 -7.63 7.11 -3.34
C LEU A 152 -7.13 5.75 -3.82
N LEU A 153 -6.18 5.72 -4.75
CA LEU A 153 -5.54 4.50 -5.21
C LEU A 153 -4.74 3.82 -4.09
N VAL A 154 -3.93 4.59 -3.34
CA VAL A 154 -3.18 4.10 -2.17
C VAL A 154 -4.13 3.44 -1.17
N LEU A 155 -5.24 4.10 -0.84
CA LEU A 155 -6.25 3.57 0.07
C LEU A 155 -6.95 2.33 -0.51
N ALA A 156 -7.33 2.33 -1.79
CA ALA A 156 -7.98 1.20 -2.44
C ALA A 156 -7.10 -0.06 -2.46
N VAL A 157 -5.79 0.09 -2.61
CA VAL A 157 -4.82 -1.02 -2.56
C VAL A 157 -4.49 -1.43 -1.12
N ALA A 158 -4.55 -0.51 -0.17
CA ALA A 158 -4.27 -0.81 1.24
C ALA A 158 -5.46 -1.48 1.96
N LEU A 159 -6.71 -1.08 1.68
CA LEU A 159 -7.92 -1.58 2.35
C LEU A 159 -8.09 -3.11 2.37
N PRO A 160 -7.78 -3.88 1.31
CA PRO A 160 -7.93 -5.33 1.32
C PRO A 160 -7.10 -6.03 2.39
N VAL A 161 -6.06 -5.41 2.96
CA VAL A 161 -5.31 -6.00 4.09
C VAL A 161 -6.22 -6.25 5.30
N ILE A 162 -7.20 -5.38 5.54
CA ILE A 162 -8.18 -5.52 6.63
C ILE A 162 -9.06 -6.74 6.37
N LEU A 163 -9.58 -6.88 5.15
CA LEU A 163 -10.41 -8.02 4.77
C LEU A 163 -9.63 -9.34 4.90
N ILE A 164 -8.38 -9.38 4.46
CA ILE A 164 -7.52 -10.56 4.57
C ILE A 164 -7.34 -10.94 6.06
N ASP A 165 -7.07 -9.97 6.92
CA ASP A 165 -6.87 -10.21 8.35
C ASP A 165 -8.15 -10.69 9.05
N GLU A 166 -9.29 -10.07 8.76
CA GLU A 166 -10.58 -10.48 9.32
C GLU A 166 -10.98 -11.90 8.89
N VAL A 167 -10.73 -12.27 7.63
CA VAL A 167 -10.97 -13.63 7.12
C VAL A 167 -10.07 -14.63 7.83
N LEU A 168 -8.78 -14.32 8.03
CA LEU A 168 -7.86 -15.18 8.76
C LEU A 168 -8.30 -15.38 10.22
N LYS A 169 -8.73 -14.31 10.90
CA LYS A 169 -9.32 -14.39 12.24
C LYS A 169 -10.59 -15.22 12.28
N PHE A 170 -11.46 -15.09 11.28
CA PHE A 170 -12.69 -15.88 11.17
C PHE A 170 -12.39 -17.38 11.03
N VAL A 171 -11.45 -17.75 10.15
CA VAL A 171 -11.01 -19.15 9.96
C VAL A 171 -10.34 -19.70 11.22
N GLY A 172 -9.51 -18.90 11.90
CA GLY A 172 -8.88 -19.26 13.17
C GLY A 172 -9.89 -19.55 14.27
N ARG A 173 -10.94 -18.72 14.40
CA ARG A 173 -12.05 -18.95 15.35
C ARG A 173 -12.85 -20.21 15.02
N CYS A 174 -13.17 -20.45 13.75
CA CYS A 174 -13.89 -21.66 13.32
C CYS A 174 -13.09 -22.94 13.66
N THR A 175 -11.79 -22.93 13.37
CA THR A 175 -10.91 -24.09 13.62
C THR A 175 -10.66 -24.32 15.12
N SER A 176 -10.55 -23.26 15.91
CA SER A 176 -10.37 -23.34 17.37
C SER A 176 -11.65 -23.80 18.09
N GLY A 177 -12.83 -23.38 17.62
CA GLY A 177 -14.12 -23.85 18.12
C GLY A 177 -14.35 -25.35 17.87
N LEU A 178 -13.87 -25.86 16.73
CA LEU A 178 -13.84 -27.30 16.43
C LEU A 178 -12.92 -28.07 17.40
N ARG A 179 -11.74 -27.52 17.72
CA ARG A 179 -10.80 -28.14 18.65
C ARG A 179 -11.31 -28.14 20.09
N ALA A 180 -12.00 -27.08 20.52
CA ALA A 180 -12.65 -27.00 21.83
C ALA A 180 -13.84 -27.98 21.97
N SER A 181 -14.58 -28.20 20.88
CA SER A 181 -15.68 -29.18 20.85
C SER A 181 -15.20 -30.63 20.87
N SER A 182 -14.01 -30.92 20.32
CA SER A 182 -13.40 -32.25 20.37
C SER A 182 -12.90 -32.65 21.78
N VAL A 183 -12.65 -31.68 22.67
CA VAL A 183 -12.19 -31.96 24.05
C VAL A 183 -13.36 -32.19 25.01
N ARG A 184 -14.58 -31.75 24.67
CA ARG A 184 -15.80 -32.09 25.43
C ARG A 184 -16.37 -33.45 25.01
N ARG A 185 -15.67 -34.55 25.35
CA ARG A 185 -16.34 -35.85 25.51
C ARG A 185 -17.00 -35.90 26.91
N PRO A 186 -18.23 -36.41 27.06
CA PRO A 186 -18.94 -36.39 28.33
C PRO A 186 -18.31 -37.34 29.35
N SER A 187 -18.38 -36.95 30.62
CA SER A 187 -18.03 -37.74 31.80
C SER A 187 -18.75 -39.09 31.83
N LYS A 188 -18.03 -40.16 32.22
CA LYS A 188 -18.67 -41.36 32.79
C LYS A 188 -18.85 -41.14 34.30
N PRO A 189 -20.06 -41.25 34.86
CA PRO A 189 -20.22 -41.56 36.26
C PRO A 189 -20.13 -43.09 36.44
N LYS A 190 -19.30 -43.55 37.37
CA LYS A 190 -19.39 -44.87 38.02
C LYS A 190 -19.20 -44.58 39.50
N ALA A 191 -20.25 -44.50 40.32
CA ALA A 191 -21.17 -45.57 40.77
C ALA A 191 -20.44 -46.61 41.63
N GLU A 192 -20.79 -46.55 42.93
CA GLU A 192 -20.49 -47.43 44.08
C GLU A 192 -19.04 -47.58 44.56
#